data_AF-A0A7C6E169-F1
#
_entry.id   AF-A0A7C6E169-F1
#
_cell.length_a   1.000
_cell.length_b   1.000
_cell.length_c   1.000
_cell.angle_alpha   90.00
_cell.angle_beta   90.00
_cell.angle_gamma   90.00
#
_symmetry.space_group_name_H-M   'P 1'
#
loop_
_entity.id
_entity.type
_entity.pdbx_description
1 polymer ?
#
loop_
_entity_poly.entity_id
_entity_poly.type
_entity_poly.pdbx_seq_one_letter_code
_entity_poly.pdbx_strand_id
1 'polypeptide(L)'
;MKPRHLILGLQHAVAMFGATVLVPLLTGLNPAVALFTAGLGTLVFHLVTGRMVPVFLGSSFAFIAPILAAKEAGFSLAAVGGGIAVAGLVYALFALLVLFIGSERVRQVFPPVVTGPVIVVIGLTLAPVAVQMASKDWL
;
A
#
# COMPACT_ATOMS: atom_id res chain seq x y z
N MET A 1 -20.18 16.60 11.77
CA MET A 1 -19.55 15.32 12.18
C MET A 1 -19.70 15.17 13.68
N LYS A 2 -20.07 13.98 14.21
CA LYS A 2 -20.07 13.77 15.67
C LYS A 2 -18.62 13.80 16.20
N PRO A 3 -18.34 14.36 17.39
CA PRO A 3 -16.97 14.48 17.94
C PRO A 3 -16.21 13.15 17.95
N ARG A 4 -16.92 12.05 18.23
CA ARG A 4 -16.38 10.68 18.20
C ARG A 4 -15.77 10.28 16.85
N HIS A 5 -16.34 10.72 15.73
CA HIS A 5 -15.80 10.38 14.40
C HIS A 5 -14.49 11.09 14.09
N LEU A 6 -14.29 12.29 14.64
CA LEU A 6 -13.03 13.01 14.49
C LEU A 6 -11.91 12.29 15.23
N ILE A 7 -12.17 11.86 16.48
CA ILE A 7 -11.21 11.10 17.29
C ILE A 7 -10.85 9.76 16.63
N LEU A 8 -11.85 9.01 16.16
CA LEU A 8 -11.62 7.73 15.48
C LEU A 8 -10.88 7.92 14.15
N GLY A 9 -11.17 8.98 13.40
CA GLY A 9 -10.45 9.31 12.17
C GLY A 9 -8.99 9.65 12.45
N LEU A 10 -8.71 10.41 13.51
CA LEU A 10 -7.35 10.71 13.93
C LEU A 10 -6.61 9.45 14.37
N GLN A 11 -7.24 8.58 15.17
CA GLN A 11 -6.67 7.30 15.56
C GLN A 11 -6.31 6.45 14.34
N HIS A 12 -7.19 6.41 13.34
CA HIS A 12 -6.94 5.67 12.11
C HIS A 12 -5.79 6.26 11.30
N ALA A 13 -5.73 7.59 11.17
CA ALA A 13 -4.63 8.27 10.49
C ALA A 13 -3.27 7.97 11.15
N VAL A 14 -3.20 8.04 12.48
CA VAL A 14 -1.98 7.71 13.24
C VAL A 14 -1.60 6.23 13.06
N ALA A 15 -2.58 5.32 13.11
CA ALA A 15 -2.33 3.89 12.91
C ALA A 15 -1.76 3.56 11.52
N MET A 16 -2.25 4.24 10.47
CA MET A 16 -1.80 4.01 9.09
C MET A 16 -0.54 4.79 8.71
N PHE A 17 -0.16 5.80 9.50
CA PHE A 17 0.95 6.70 9.19
C PHE A 17 2.28 5.95 9.04
N GLY A 18 2.68 5.17 10.05
CA GLY A 18 3.99 4.52 10.10
C GLY A 18 4.26 3.64 8.86
N ALA A 19 3.31 2.76 8.52
CA ALA A 19 3.42 1.92 7.34
C ALA A 19 3.43 2.72 6.02
N THR A 20 2.65 3.81 5.94
CA THR A 20 2.54 4.63 4.73
C THR A 20 3.82 5.41 4.45
N VAL A 21 4.50 5.93 5.49
CA VAL A 21 5.76 6.67 5.32
C VAL A 21 6.98 5.76 5.22
N LEU A 22 6.90 4.52 5.70
CA LEU A 22 8.05 3.61 5.71
C LEU A 22 8.58 3.32 4.30
N VAL A 23 7.72 2.93 3.36
CA VAL A 23 8.13 2.60 1.99
C VAL A 23 8.83 3.78 1.29
N PRO A 24 8.27 5.00 1.24
CA PRO A 24 8.95 6.11 0.59
C PRO A 24 10.28 6.46 1.27
N LEU A 25 10.37 6.36 2.60
CA LEU A 25 11.62 6.56 3.33
C LEU A 25 12.70 5.53 2.93
N LEU A 26 12.36 4.25 2.89
CA LEU A 26 13.31 3.19 2.52
C LEU A 26 13.72 3.24 1.03
N THR A 27 12.83 3.71 0.17
CA THR A 27 13.05 3.75 -1.28
C THR A 27 13.60 5.07 -1.78
N GLY A 28 13.58 6.13 -0.97
CA GLY A 28 13.99 7.49 -1.35
C GLY A 28 12.91 8.26 -2.13
N LEU A 29 11.66 7.79 -2.10
CA LEU A 29 10.52 8.56 -2.60
C LEU A 29 10.07 9.59 -1.56
N ASN A 30 9.32 10.61 -1.99
CA ASN A 30 8.85 11.66 -1.09
C ASN A 30 7.67 11.16 -0.20
N PRO A 31 7.80 11.12 1.14
CA PRO A 31 6.73 10.65 2.03
C PRO A 31 5.47 11.53 2.00
N ALA A 32 5.60 12.84 1.76
CA ALA A 32 4.46 13.73 1.67
C ALA A 32 3.59 13.41 0.44
N VAL A 33 4.23 13.06 -0.69
CA VAL A 33 3.52 12.61 -1.89
C VAL A 33 2.80 11.29 -1.62
N ALA A 34 3.45 10.35 -0.94
CA ALA A 34 2.82 9.08 -0.55
C ALA A 34 1.61 9.28 0.37
N LEU A 35 1.72 10.12 1.40
CA LEU A 35 0.59 10.45 2.29
C LEU A 35 -0.56 11.15 1.56
N PHE A 36 -0.25 12.12 0.71
CA PHE A 36 -1.25 12.85 -0.07
C PHE A 36 -2.01 11.91 -1.02
N THR A 37 -1.28 11.10 -1.78
CA THR A 37 -1.87 10.15 -2.73
C THR A 37 -2.59 8.99 -2.04
N ALA A 38 -2.13 8.54 -0.86
CA ALA A 38 -2.84 7.58 -0.02
C ALA A 38 -4.21 8.10 0.43
N GLY A 39 -4.25 9.34 0.94
CA GLY A 39 -5.50 10.00 1.33
C GLY A 39 -6.43 10.22 0.14
N LEU A 40 -5.93 10.81 -0.95
CA LEU A 40 -6.72 11.05 -2.16
C LEU A 40 -7.21 9.74 -2.79
N GLY A 41 -6.34 8.73 -2.91
CA GLY A 41 -6.67 7.42 -3.44
C GLY A 41 -7.73 6.72 -2.58
N THR A 42 -7.64 6.83 -1.25
CA THR A 42 -8.66 6.32 -0.33
C THR A 42 -10.01 6.98 -0.58
N LEU A 43 -10.06 8.29 -0.79
CA LEU A 43 -11.32 9.00 -1.11
C LEU A 43 -11.88 8.54 -2.47
N VAL A 44 -11.04 8.46 -3.50
CA VAL A 44 -11.44 7.96 -4.83
C VAL A 44 -11.97 6.54 -4.73
N PHE A 45 -11.29 5.65 -4.00
CA PHE A 45 -11.73 4.27 -3.78
C PHE A 45 -13.12 4.20 -3.15
N HIS A 46 -13.39 4.99 -2.10
CA HIS A 46 -14.70 5.03 -1.47
C HIS A 46 -15.78 5.60 -2.40
N LEU A 47 -15.44 6.54 -3.28
CA LEU A 47 -16.38 7.07 -4.27
C LEU A 47 -16.73 6.00 -5.32
N VAL A 48 -15.73 5.30 -5.85
CA VAL A 48 -15.92 4.25 -6.87
C VAL A 48 -16.66 3.04 -6.30
N THR A 49 -16.39 2.66 -5.05
CA THR A 49 -17.03 1.49 -4.39
C THR A 49 -18.37 1.82 -3.72
N GLY A 50 -18.91 3.02 -3.90
CA GLY A 50 -20.18 3.42 -3.29
C GLY A 50 -20.14 3.42 -1.75
N ARG A 51 -18.96 3.61 -1.15
CA ARG A 51 -18.70 3.59 0.30
C ARG A 51 -19.06 2.27 1.00
N MET A 52 -19.15 1.15 0.26
CA MET A 52 -19.49 -0.16 0.82
C MET A 52 -18.31 -0.82 1.56
N VAL A 53 -17.07 -0.47 1.20
CA VAL A 53 -15.86 -1.14 1.69
C VAL A 53 -15.03 -0.14 2.52
N PRO A 54 -14.93 -0.33 3.85
CA PRO A 54 -14.21 0.58 4.74
C PRO A 54 -12.70 0.26 4.75
N VAL A 55 -11.95 0.78 3.77
CA VAL A 55 -10.51 0.49 3.60
C VAL A 55 -9.70 1.77 3.41
N PHE A 56 -8.54 1.83 4.05
CA PHE A 56 -7.52 2.86 3.81
C PHE A 56 -6.43 2.32 2.87
N LEU A 57 -6.07 3.11 1.86
CA LEU A 57 -5.00 2.77 0.92
C LEU A 57 -3.68 3.35 1.41
N GLY A 58 -2.77 2.47 1.85
CA GLY A 58 -1.40 2.82 2.27
C GLY A 58 -0.33 2.37 1.27
N SER A 59 0.94 2.61 1.62
CA SER A 59 2.08 2.15 0.83
C SER A 59 2.23 0.63 0.89
N SER A 60 2.37 -0.01 -0.28
CA SER A 60 2.54 -1.47 -0.35
C SER A 60 3.99 -1.89 -0.17
N PHE A 61 4.21 -2.71 0.85
CA PHE A 61 5.51 -3.29 1.20
C PHE A 61 6.08 -4.22 0.13
N ALA A 62 5.22 -4.82 -0.70
CA ALA A 62 5.63 -5.65 -1.82
C ALA A 62 6.45 -4.89 -2.88
N PHE A 63 6.36 -3.55 -2.92
CA PHE A 63 7.10 -2.73 -3.88
C PHE A 63 8.51 -2.33 -3.41
N ILE A 64 8.90 -2.59 -2.15
CA ILE A 64 10.22 -2.21 -1.63
C ILE A 64 11.34 -2.89 -2.44
N ALA A 65 11.30 -4.23 -2.52
CA ALA A 65 12.31 -5.01 -3.23
C ALA A 65 12.48 -4.62 -4.71
N PRO A 66 11.40 -4.54 -5.54
CA PRO A 66 11.57 -4.15 -6.94
C PRO A 66 12.00 -2.68 -7.12
N ILE A 67 11.60 -1.77 -6.24
CA ILE A 67 12.08 -0.37 -6.30
C ILE A 67 13.59 -0.30 -6.01
N LEU A 68 14.07 -1.02 -4.99
CA LEU A 68 15.49 -1.06 -4.66
C LEU A 68 16.29 -1.70 -5.81
N ALA A 69 15.81 -2.80 -6.37
CA ALA A 69 16.45 -3.45 -7.52
C ALA A 69 16.53 -2.51 -8.74
N ALA A 70 15.47 -1.73 -9.01
CA ALA A 70 15.50 -0.73 -10.09
C ALA A 70 16.52 0.39 -9.82
N LYS A 71 16.65 0.84 -8.57
CA LYS A 71 17.67 1.83 -8.20
C LYS A 71 19.08 1.28 -8.36
N GLU A 72 19.33 0.03 -7.94
CA GLU A 72 20.61 -0.65 -8.12
C GLU A 72 20.97 -0.83 -9.60
N ALA A 73 19.97 -1.04 -10.46
CA ALA A 73 20.13 -1.07 -11.92
C ALA A 73 20.37 0.32 -12.55
N GLY A 74 20.43 1.40 -11.76
CA GLY A 74 20.74 2.74 -12.22
C GLY A 74 19.54 3.56 -12.72
N PHE A 75 18.30 3.10 -12.49
CA PHE A 75 17.12 3.87 -12.86
C PHE A 75 16.93 5.10 -11.96
N SER A 76 16.54 6.23 -12.55
CA SER A 76 16.21 7.44 -11.80
C SER A 76 14.93 7.26 -11.00
N LEU A 77 14.75 8.04 -9.92
CA LEU A 77 13.50 8.02 -9.13
C LEU A 77 12.27 8.38 -9.98
N ALA A 78 12.44 9.20 -11.02
CA ALA A 78 11.37 9.50 -11.97
C ALA A 78 10.98 8.27 -12.80
N ALA A 79 11.96 7.49 -13.28
CA ALA A 79 11.70 6.24 -13.99
C ALA A 79 11.03 5.20 -13.07
N VAL A 80 11.47 5.09 -11.82
CA VAL A 80 10.82 4.26 -10.79
C VAL A 80 9.36 4.68 -10.57
N GLY A 81 9.11 5.99 -10.41
CA GLY A 81 7.76 6.54 -10.29
C GLY A 81 6.87 6.22 -11.50
N GLY A 82 7.42 6.31 -12.71
CA GLY A 82 6.75 5.88 -13.94
C GLY A 82 6.40 4.39 -13.93
N GLY A 83 7.32 3.54 -13.47
CA GLY A 83 7.09 2.10 -13.29
C GLY A 83 5.95 1.80 -12.30
N ILE A 84 5.87 2.54 -11.19
CA ILE A 84 4.78 2.43 -10.21
C ILE A 84 3.44 2.84 -10.86
N ALA A 85 3.42 3.91 -11.65
CA ALA A 85 2.22 4.33 -12.37
C ALA A 85 1.74 3.25 -13.37
N VAL A 86 2.67 2.63 -14.10
CA VAL A 86 2.36 1.51 -15.01
C VAL A 86 1.85 0.30 -14.23
N ALA A 87 2.42 -0.02 -13.06
CA ALA A 87 1.89 -1.09 -12.21
C ALA A 87 0.44 -0.81 -11.78
N GLY A 88 0.10 0.46 -11.48
CA GLY A 88 -1.28 0.88 -11.22
C GLY A 88 -2.21 0.67 -12.42
N LEU A 89 -1.75 0.94 -13.64
CA LEU A 89 -2.51 0.65 -14.87
C LEU A 89 -2.72 -0.86 -15.06
N VAL A 90 -1.70 -1.67 -14.78
CA VAL A 90 -1.83 -3.13 -14.80
C VAL A 90 -2.89 -3.59 -13.80
N TYR A 91 -2.95 -3.03 -12.60
CA TYR A 91 -4.02 -3.33 -11.64
C TYR A 91 -5.41 -2.96 -12.17
N ALA A 92 -5.55 -1.82 -12.85
CA ALA A 92 -6.82 -1.45 -13.48
C ALA A 92 -7.22 -2.44 -14.58
N LEU A 93 -6.27 -2.90 -15.41
CA LEU A 93 -6.52 -3.93 -16.42
C LEU A 93 -6.93 -5.26 -15.79
N PHE A 94 -6.26 -5.68 -14.71
CA PHE A 94 -6.64 -6.88 -13.96
C PHE A 94 -8.04 -6.72 -13.35
N ALA A 95 -8.39 -5.56 -12.81
CA ALA A 95 -9.73 -5.31 -12.29
C ALA A 95 -10.82 -5.46 -13.38
N LEU A 96 -10.58 -4.96 -14.59
CA LEU A 96 -11.47 -5.17 -15.74
C LEU A 96 -11.57 -6.65 -16.13
N LEU A 97 -10.45 -7.37 -16.16
CA LEU A 97 -10.44 -8.80 -16.46
C LEU A 97 -11.22 -9.61 -15.41
N VAL A 98 -11.08 -9.27 -14.13
CA VAL A 98 -11.85 -9.90 -13.04
C VAL A 98 -13.34 -9.63 -13.16
N LEU A 99 -13.74 -8.46 -13.68
CA LEU A 99 -15.15 -8.14 -13.94
C LEU A 99 -15.78 -9.13 -14.94
N PHE A 100 -15.04 -9.53 -15.99
CA PHE A 100 -15.53 -10.48 -17.00
C PHE A 100 -15.46 -11.94 -16.55
N ILE A 101 -14.40 -12.32 -15.85
CA ILE A 101 -14.16 -13.72 -15.45
C ILE A 101 -14.96 -14.10 -14.18
N GLY A 102 -15.28 -13.12 -13.35
CA GLY A 102 -15.93 -13.31 -12.06
C GLY A 102 -14.93 -13.60 -10.94
N SER A 103 -15.28 -13.18 -9.72
CA SER A 103 -14.42 -13.27 -8.53
C SER A 103 -14.15 -14.71 -8.06
N GLU A 104 -15.02 -15.66 -8.38
CA GLU A 104 -14.90 -17.04 -7.91
C GLU A 104 -13.72 -17.77 -8.55
N ARG A 105 -13.47 -17.56 -9.85
CA ARG A 105 -12.30 -18.15 -10.51
C ARG A 105 -10.99 -17.57 -9.97
N VAL A 106 -10.98 -16.29 -9.60
CA VAL A 106 -9.81 -15.67 -8.95
C VAL A 106 -9.52 -16.34 -7.62
N ARG A 107 -10.55 -16.65 -6.82
CA ARG A 107 -10.41 -17.39 -5.56
C ARG A 107 -9.91 -18.82 -5.74
N GLN A 108 -10.23 -19.46 -6.85
CA GLN A 108 -9.69 -20.79 -7.19
C GLN A 108 -8.20 -20.73 -7.55
N VAL A 109 -7.77 -19.68 -8.26
CA VAL A 109 -6.35 -19.47 -8.61
C VAL A 109 -5.54 -19.03 -7.38
N PHE A 110 -6.10 -18.18 -6.53
CA PHE A 110 -5.46 -17.65 -5.33
C PHE A 110 -6.25 -18.03 -4.07
N PRO A 111 -6.26 -19.33 -3.70
CA PRO A 111 -7.04 -19.80 -2.57
C PRO A 111 -6.53 -19.20 -1.25
N PRO A 112 -7.39 -19.10 -0.21
CA PRO A 112 -7.01 -18.50 1.07
C PRO A 112 -5.78 -19.13 1.72
N VAL A 113 -5.56 -20.44 1.48
CA VAL A 113 -4.39 -21.19 1.96
C VAL A 113 -3.06 -20.66 1.39
N VAL A 114 -3.07 -19.94 0.26
CA VAL A 114 -1.90 -19.28 -0.32
C VAL A 114 -1.88 -17.80 0.03
N THR A 115 -3.00 -17.11 -0.17
CA THR A 115 -3.08 -15.65 0.01
C THR A 115 -2.80 -15.22 1.45
N GLY A 116 -3.31 -15.95 2.44
CA GLY A 116 -3.08 -15.65 3.86
C GLY A 116 -1.61 -15.70 4.25
N PRO A 117 -0.91 -16.84 4.03
CA PRO A 117 0.53 -16.94 4.30
C PRO A 117 1.37 -15.89 3.56
N VAL A 118 1.06 -15.58 2.30
CA VAL A 118 1.78 -14.53 1.55
C VAL A 118 1.67 -13.16 2.25
N ILE A 119 0.47 -12.79 2.72
CA ILE A 119 0.25 -11.53 3.45
C ILE A 119 1.06 -11.53 4.77
N VAL A 120 1.05 -12.65 5.51
CA VAL A 120 1.81 -12.77 6.76
C VAL A 120 3.31 -12.66 6.53
N VAL A 121 3.83 -13.31 5.49
CA VAL A 121 5.26 -13.23 5.13
C VAL A 121 5.66 -11.81 4.79
N ILE A 122 4.87 -11.09 3.97
CA ILE A 122 5.14 -9.67 3.65
C ILE A 122 5.24 -8.82 4.93
N GLY A 123 4.36 -9.05 5.90
CA GLY A 123 4.40 -8.36 7.19
C GLY A 123 5.63 -8.73 8.03
N LEU A 124 5.92 -10.02 8.17
CA LEU A 124 7.05 -10.53 8.96
C LEU A 124 8.41 -10.11 8.40
N THR A 125 8.56 -10.02 7.08
CA THR A 125 9.78 -9.55 6.44
C THR A 125 10.17 -8.12 6.89
N LEU A 126 9.20 -7.32 7.32
CA LEU A 126 9.44 -5.94 7.76
C LEU A 126 9.41 -5.74 9.28
N ALA A 127 9.09 -6.76 10.05
CA ALA A 127 9.16 -6.72 11.50
C ALA A 127 10.56 -6.26 12.00
N PRO A 128 11.70 -6.71 11.44
CA PRO A 128 13.02 -6.24 11.86
C PRO A 128 13.22 -4.73 11.64
N VAL A 129 12.68 -4.18 10.56
CA VAL A 129 12.77 -2.74 10.25
C VAL A 129 11.99 -1.94 11.29
N ALA A 130 10.77 -2.38 11.62
CA ALA A 130 9.96 -1.74 12.65
C ALA A 130 10.63 -1.75 14.02
N VAL A 131 11.22 -2.88 14.43
CA VAL A 131 11.98 -3.00 15.69
C VAL A 131 13.20 -2.08 15.68
N GLN A 132 13.92 -2.00 14.55
CA GLN A 132 15.10 -1.15 14.45
C GLN A 132 14.75 0.34 14.57
N MET A 133 13.69 0.80 13.91
CA MET A 133 13.21 2.19 14.01
C MET A 133 12.76 2.51 15.44
N ALA A 134 11.95 1.64 16.05
CA ALA A 134 11.50 1.83 17.43
C ALA A 134 12.66 1.87 18.44
N SER A 135 13.75 1.14 18.17
CA SER A 135 14.94 1.11 19.03
C SER A 135 15.84 2.34 18.87
N LYS A 136 15.86 2.97 17.68
CA LYS A 136 16.74 4.10 17.37
C LYS A 136 16.08 5.46 17.61
N ASP A 137 14.79 5.60 17.32
CA ASP A 137 14.05 6.87 17.32
C ASP A 137 13.17 7.04 18.58
N TRP A 138 13.60 6.51 19.72
CA TRP A 138 12.83 6.57 20.99
C TRP A 138 12.99 7.92 21.74
N LEU A 139 13.93 8.77 21.33
CA LEU A 139 14.23 10.08 21.94
C LEU A 139 14.25 11.20 20.92
#